data_AF-I3TPZ8-F1
#
_entry.id   AF-I3TPZ8-F1
#
_cell.length_a   1.000
_cell.length_b   1.000
_cell.length_c   1.000
_cell.angle_alpha   90.00
_cell.angle_beta   90.00
_cell.angle_gamma   90.00
#
_symmetry.space_group_name_H-M   'P 1'
#
loop_
_entity.id
_entity.type
_entity.pdbx_description
1 polymer ?
#
loop_
_entity_poly.entity_id
_entity_poly.type
_entity_poly.pdbx_seq_one_letter_code
_entity_poly.pdbx_strand_id
1 'polypeptide(L)'
;MMLALADIRHDLLRFVLTAIGIGLLAMGAFGMTGIYRGIVADALMVIDRIGADLWVVQGDTRGPFAETSAVPLATERRVEGVDGVIRVRPFLSLTRSLRIDGQVRQVSLLGLDWPDDDGGWLPLAEGLPLGQRHDVAIADRSLGLAIGDVLVVGHQHLRVTGLTRDMVDINGDPVLALTIPDLIELRAARPSEAILLRRAAGSAGDHGDVQALAVDVRPGAAISVAAEIAGWGDVAVLTTRDQRDLLLNARLERLRMQILLFSLLLMTITAVVVSLILYTGTIEKLHTIAMLKLIGAADRLIVAMIATQALALGVTGLGVGLAAGRLLFPMFPRRVLLLDADIALIGAMVLATCLAGSAAGIVKAMRVRAQEVLA
;
A
#
# COMPACT_ATOMS: atom_id res chain seq x y z
N MET A 1 27.05 -25.32 20.75
CA MET A 1 26.27 -25.32 19.49
C MET A 1 25.74 -26.70 19.09
N MET A 2 26.53 -27.79 19.11
CA MET A 2 26.03 -29.13 18.71
C MET A 2 24.86 -29.68 19.56
N LEU A 3 24.76 -29.32 20.84
CA LEU A 3 23.69 -29.79 21.74
C LEU A 3 22.29 -29.34 21.29
N ALA A 4 22.12 -28.06 20.91
CA ALA A 4 20.82 -27.55 20.46
C ALA A 4 20.36 -28.21 19.15
N LEU A 5 21.29 -28.46 18.21
CA LEU A 5 20.97 -29.16 16.96
C LEU A 5 20.59 -30.63 17.17
N ALA A 6 21.28 -31.32 18.07
CA ALA A 6 20.95 -32.69 18.43
C ALA A 6 19.54 -32.76 19.05
N ASP A 7 19.19 -31.77 19.86
CA ASP A 7 17.90 -31.68 20.52
C ASP A 7 16.75 -31.42 19.53
N ILE A 8 16.97 -30.53 18.55
CA ILE A 8 16.01 -30.26 17.46
C ILE A 8 15.77 -31.51 16.62
N ARG A 9 16.80 -32.33 16.38
CA ARG A 9 16.67 -33.57 15.61
C ARG A 9 15.81 -34.63 16.31
N HIS A 10 15.78 -34.64 17.64
CA HIS A 10 14.99 -35.59 18.40
C HIS A 10 13.50 -35.24 18.36
N ASP A 11 13.16 -33.96 18.45
CA ASP A 11 11.78 -33.44 18.39
C ASP A 11 11.44 -32.74 17.06
N LEU A 12 11.89 -33.33 15.95
CA LEU A 12 11.90 -32.67 14.64
C LEU A 12 10.49 -32.29 14.15
N LEU A 13 9.50 -33.15 14.37
CA LEU A 13 8.10 -32.87 13.97
C LEU A 13 7.57 -31.62 14.68
N ARG A 14 7.77 -31.55 16.00
CA ARG A 14 7.32 -30.43 16.82
C ARG A 14 8.06 -29.15 16.45
N PHE A 15 9.37 -29.22 16.20
CA PHE A 15 10.16 -28.09 15.75
C PHE A 15 9.64 -27.56 14.41
N VAL A 16 9.43 -28.43 13.42
CA VAL A 16 8.92 -28.04 12.09
C VAL A 16 7.52 -27.44 12.18
N LEU A 17 6.60 -28.08 12.90
CA LEU A 17 5.24 -27.54 13.10
C LEU A 17 5.26 -26.14 13.72
N THR A 18 6.14 -25.93 14.71
CA THR A 18 6.28 -24.63 15.37
C THR A 18 6.91 -23.59 14.44
N ALA A 19 7.95 -23.96 13.71
CA ALA A 19 8.58 -23.10 12.72
C ALA A 19 7.58 -22.68 11.62
N ILE A 20 6.72 -23.60 11.17
CA ILE A 20 5.63 -23.29 10.23
C ILE A 20 4.63 -22.32 10.86
N GLY A 21 4.19 -22.55 12.10
CA GLY A 21 3.28 -21.65 12.80
C GLY A 21 3.84 -20.22 12.94
N ILE A 22 5.08 -20.09 13.42
CA ILE A 22 5.79 -18.81 13.50
C ILE A 22 5.96 -18.19 12.11
N GLY A 23 6.27 -19.00 11.10
CA GLY A 23 6.43 -18.55 9.73
C GLY A 23 5.15 -18.02 9.11
N LEU A 24 4.00 -18.64 9.37
CA LEU A 24 2.70 -18.13 8.93
C LEU A 24 2.32 -16.82 9.63
N LEU A 25 2.63 -16.69 10.92
CA LEU A 25 2.44 -15.43 11.66
C LEU A 25 3.35 -14.31 11.10
N ALA A 26 4.63 -14.62 10.85
CA ALA A 26 5.57 -13.70 10.23
C ALA A 26 5.15 -13.32 8.80
N MET A 27 4.66 -14.27 8.01
CA MET A 27 4.10 -14.03 6.68
C MET A 27 2.92 -13.07 6.75
N GLY A 28 2.03 -13.21 7.73
CA GLY A 28 0.93 -12.26 7.95
C GLY A 28 1.46 -10.84 8.19
N ALA A 29 2.48 -10.68 9.04
CA ALA A 29 3.12 -9.39 9.28
C ALA A 29 3.77 -8.81 7.99
N PHE A 30 4.53 -9.62 7.25
CA PHE A 30 5.09 -9.22 5.96
C PHE A 30 4.01 -8.81 4.96
N GLY A 31 2.92 -9.56 4.89
CA GLY A 31 1.80 -9.29 3.99
C GLY A 31 1.15 -7.95 4.29
N MET A 32 0.85 -7.67 5.57
CA MET A 32 0.25 -6.40 5.96
C MET A 32 1.16 -5.20 5.67
N THR A 33 2.45 -5.28 6.05
CA THR A 33 3.41 -4.21 5.76
C THR A 33 3.62 -4.05 4.25
N GLY A 34 3.72 -5.16 3.51
CA GLY A 34 3.90 -5.13 2.07
C GLY A 34 2.70 -4.57 1.31
N ILE A 35 1.48 -4.90 1.74
CA ILE A 35 0.24 -4.31 1.20
C ILE A 35 0.22 -2.81 1.48
N TYR A 36 0.61 -2.36 2.67
CA TYR A 36 0.69 -0.93 2.97
C TYR A 36 1.68 -0.19 2.10
N ARG A 37 2.88 -0.75 1.90
CA ARG A 37 3.86 -0.19 0.98
C ARG A 37 3.34 -0.13 -0.46
N GLY A 38 2.60 -1.16 -0.88
CA GLY A 38 1.88 -1.18 -2.15
C GLY A 38 0.87 -0.04 -2.26
N ILE A 39 -0.03 0.09 -1.29
CA ILE A 39 -1.04 1.16 -1.24
C ILE A 39 -0.40 2.54 -1.25
N VAL A 40 0.68 2.76 -0.51
CA VAL A 40 1.41 4.03 -0.51
C VAL A 40 2.01 4.31 -1.89
N ALA A 41 2.62 3.31 -2.52
CA ALA A 41 3.20 3.46 -3.85
C ALA A 41 2.13 3.76 -4.91
N ASP A 42 0.99 3.08 -4.83
CA ASP A 42 -0.13 3.23 -5.75
C ASP A 42 -0.82 4.60 -5.55
N ALA A 43 -1.06 5.01 -4.29
CA ALA A 43 -1.66 6.30 -3.94
C ALA A 43 -0.83 7.51 -4.41
N LEU A 44 0.50 7.38 -4.38
CA LEU A 44 1.42 8.45 -4.78
C LEU A 44 1.75 8.40 -6.27
N MET A 45 1.41 7.32 -6.98
CA MET A 45 1.80 7.12 -8.37
C MET A 45 1.30 8.23 -9.29
N VAL A 46 0.01 8.60 -9.16
CA VAL A 46 -0.61 9.63 -10.00
C VAL A 46 -0.01 11.00 -9.70
N ILE A 47 0.16 11.34 -8.41
CA ILE A 47 0.74 12.63 -7.97
C ILE A 47 2.18 12.77 -8.48
N ASP A 48 2.99 11.73 -8.30
CA ASP A 48 4.41 11.77 -8.60
C ASP A 48 4.70 11.80 -10.10
N ARG A 49 3.84 11.16 -10.91
CA ARG A 49 4.03 11.08 -12.35
C ARG A 49 3.49 12.27 -13.12
N ILE A 50 2.43 12.94 -12.64
CA ILE A 50 1.91 14.16 -13.26
C ILE A 50 2.97 15.27 -13.23
N GLY A 51 3.79 15.32 -12.17
CA GLY A 51 4.99 16.16 -12.11
C GLY A 51 4.70 17.66 -11.98
N ALA A 52 3.55 18.04 -11.43
CA ALA A 52 3.19 19.43 -11.20
C ALA A 52 4.01 20.04 -10.05
N ASP A 53 4.32 21.34 -10.14
CA ASP A 53 4.95 22.07 -9.04
C ASP A 53 3.92 22.48 -7.98
N LEU A 54 2.76 22.96 -8.44
CA LEU A 54 1.66 23.44 -7.61
C LEU A 54 0.34 22.79 -8.06
N TRP A 55 -0.56 22.63 -7.10
CA TRP A 55 -1.93 22.16 -7.29
C TRP A 55 -2.89 23.24 -6.82
N VAL A 56 -3.70 23.77 -7.74
CA VAL A 56 -4.79 24.69 -7.41
C VAL A 56 -6.05 23.87 -7.20
N VAL A 57 -6.63 24.00 -6.01
CA VAL A 57 -7.78 23.20 -5.55
C VAL A 57 -8.87 24.13 -5.04
N GLN A 58 -10.07 23.60 -4.80
CA GLN A 58 -11.17 24.38 -4.25
C GLN A 58 -10.79 24.97 -2.89
N GLY A 59 -11.17 26.22 -2.63
CA GLY A 59 -10.99 26.86 -1.32
C GLY A 59 -11.52 25.98 -0.18
N ASP A 60 -10.83 26.01 0.96
CA ASP A 60 -11.11 25.20 2.16
C ASP A 60 -11.04 23.67 2.00
N THR A 61 -10.51 23.16 0.87
CA THR A 61 -10.30 21.71 0.68
C THR A 61 -8.84 21.32 0.79
N ARG A 62 -8.58 20.06 1.19
CA ARG A 62 -7.23 19.47 1.24
C ARG A 62 -6.77 18.86 -0.09
N GLY A 63 -7.38 19.28 -1.19
CA GLY A 63 -7.06 18.84 -2.53
C GLY A 63 -7.68 17.51 -2.94
N PRO A 64 -7.54 17.16 -4.24
CA PRO A 64 -8.42 16.22 -4.93
C PRO A 64 -8.22 14.76 -4.53
N PHE A 65 -7.12 14.45 -3.84
CA PHE A 65 -6.78 13.09 -3.43
C PHE A 65 -7.19 12.77 -2.00
N ALA A 66 -7.24 13.78 -1.13
CA ALA A 66 -7.63 13.64 0.27
C ALA A 66 -9.12 13.95 0.50
N GLU A 67 -9.66 14.94 -0.20
CA GLU A 67 -11.04 15.43 -0.07
C GLU A 67 -11.66 15.69 -1.46
N THR A 68 -12.98 15.81 -1.51
CA THR A 68 -13.67 16.18 -2.75
C THR A 68 -13.41 17.66 -3.04
N SER A 69 -12.74 17.95 -4.15
CA SER A 69 -12.51 19.31 -4.64
C SER A 69 -13.21 19.51 -5.98
N ALA A 70 -13.78 20.69 -6.21
CA ALA A 70 -14.38 21.11 -7.47
C ALA A 70 -13.96 22.55 -7.78
N VAL A 71 -13.19 22.71 -8.85
CA VAL A 71 -12.70 23.99 -9.37
C VAL A 71 -13.31 24.20 -10.76
N PRO A 72 -13.97 25.33 -11.05
CA PRO A 72 -14.50 25.59 -12.38
C PRO A 72 -13.37 25.56 -13.42
N LEU A 73 -13.58 24.88 -14.56
CA LEU A 73 -12.56 24.79 -15.61
C LEU A 73 -12.12 26.17 -16.13
N ALA A 74 -13.02 27.16 -16.13
CA ALA A 74 -12.69 28.54 -16.48
C ALA A 74 -11.58 29.18 -15.62
N THR A 75 -11.30 28.63 -14.43
CA THR A 75 -10.21 29.07 -13.55
C THR A 75 -8.83 28.83 -14.17
N GLU A 76 -8.71 27.86 -15.08
CA GLU A 76 -7.50 27.58 -15.86
C GLU A 76 -6.92 28.85 -16.49
N ARG A 77 -7.72 29.58 -17.27
CA ARG A 77 -7.32 30.84 -17.92
C ARG A 77 -6.89 31.93 -16.92
N ARG A 78 -7.45 31.90 -15.71
CA ARG A 78 -7.08 32.84 -14.65
C ARG A 78 -5.70 32.50 -14.08
N VAL A 79 -5.40 31.20 -13.92
CA VAL A 79 -4.09 30.72 -13.45
C VAL A 79 -3.01 30.92 -14.51
N GLU A 80 -3.30 30.68 -15.78
CA GLU A 80 -2.37 30.94 -16.89
C GLU A 80 -1.92 32.40 -16.98
N GLY A 81 -2.77 33.34 -16.55
CA GLY A 81 -2.45 34.77 -16.55
C GLY A 81 -1.47 35.22 -15.45
N VAL A 82 -1.12 34.35 -14.50
CA VAL A 82 -0.23 34.69 -13.38
C VAL A 82 1.23 34.67 -13.83
N ASP A 83 1.98 35.75 -13.56
CA ASP A 83 3.39 35.83 -13.94
C ASP A 83 4.21 34.78 -13.19
N GLY A 84 4.85 33.87 -13.93
CA GLY A 84 5.56 32.73 -13.32
C GLY A 84 5.03 31.38 -13.77
N VAL A 85 3.77 31.31 -14.20
CA VAL A 85 3.15 30.07 -14.70
C VAL A 85 3.65 29.77 -16.11
N ILE A 86 4.08 28.53 -16.33
CA ILE A 86 4.51 28.02 -17.65
C ILE A 86 3.34 27.32 -18.34
N ARG A 87 2.63 26.48 -17.57
CA ARG A 87 1.56 25.63 -18.09
C ARG A 87 0.58 25.32 -16.97
N VAL A 88 -0.70 25.22 -17.32
CA VAL A 88 -1.77 24.74 -16.46
C VAL A 88 -2.38 23.52 -17.14
N ARG A 89 -2.66 22.47 -16.37
CA ARG A 89 -3.32 21.24 -16.84
C ARG A 89 -4.46 20.91 -15.89
N PRO A 90 -5.71 20.81 -16.34
CA PRO A 90 -6.79 20.39 -15.47
C PRO A 90 -6.65 18.91 -15.08
N PHE A 91 -6.98 18.60 -13.83
CA PHE A 91 -6.97 17.24 -13.31
C PHE A 91 -8.39 16.81 -12.96
N LEU A 92 -8.81 15.70 -13.55
CA LEU A 92 -10.09 15.07 -13.28
C LEU A 92 -9.93 13.56 -13.24
N SER A 93 -10.34 12.93 -12.14
CA SER A 93 -10.46 11.48 -12.05
C SER A 93 -11.79 11.07 -11.44
N LEU A 94 -12.41 10.00 -11.94
CA LEU A 94 -13.58 9.42 -11.30
C LEU A 94 -13.59 7.90 -11.43
N THR A 95 -14.08 7.22 -10.40
CA THR A 95 -14.23 5.76 -10.43
C THR A 95 -15.64 5.40 -10.88
N ARG A 96 -15.76 4.45 -11.82
CA ARG A 96 -17.05 3.92 -12.28
C ARG A 96 -16.99 2.40 -12.42
N SER A 97 -18.11 1.74 -12.13
CA SER A 97 -18.26 0.30 -12.40
C SER A 97 -18.56 0.08 -13.89
N LEU A 98 -17.64 -0.58 -14.59
CA LEU A 98 -17.76 -0.91 -16.01
C LEU A 98 -17.92 -2.42 -16.19
N ARG A 99 -18.63 -2.84 -17.25
CA ARG A 99 -18.74 -4.25 -17.62
C ARG A 99 -17.71 -4.55 -18.71
N ILE A 100 -16.68 -5.32 -18.36
CA ILE A 100 -15.59 -5.75 -19.24
C ILE A 100 -15.57 -7.28 -19.22
N ASP A 101 -15.59 -7.92 -20.39
CA ASP A 101 -15.67 -9.38 -20.55
C ASP A 101 -16.79 -10.03 -19.72
N GLY A 102 -17.95 -9.38 -19.66
CA GLY A 102 -19.12 -9.86 -18.90
C GLY A 102 -19.01 -9.70 -17.37
N GLN A 103 -17.87 -9.26 -16.85
CA GLN A 103 -17.69 -8.99 -15.42
C GLN A 103 -17.77 -7.50 -15.10
N VAL A 104 -18.40 -7.15 -13.99
CA VAL A 104 -18.43 -5.78 -13.49
C VAL A 104 -17.15 -5.52 -12.70
N ARG A 105 -16.35 -4.55 -13.13
CA ARG A 105 -15.11 -4.13 -12.49
C ARG A 105 -15.16 -2.64 -12.16
N GLN A 106 -14.59 -2.24 -11.03
CA GLN A 106 -14.34 -0.82 -10.78
C GLN A 106 -13.16 -0.38 -11.64
N VAL A 107 -13.31 0.75 -12.31
CA VAL A 107 -12.30 1.31 -13.20
C VAL A 107 -12.16 2.79 -12.86
N SER A 108 -10.92 3.23 -12.68
CA SER A 108 -10.61 4.63 -12.46
C SER A 108 -10.41 5.33 -13.79
N LEU A 109 -11.34 6.23 -14.12
CA LEU A 109 -11.26 7.06 -15.31
C LEU A 109 -10.37 8.26 -15.00
N LEU A 110 -9.28 8.44 -15.75
CA LEU A 110 -8.34 9.55 -15.62
C LEU A 110 -8.46 10.46 -16.84
N GLY A 111 -8.67 11.75 -16.62
CA GLY A 111 -8.74 12.77 -17.66
C GLY A 111 -7.35 13.29 -18.03
N LEU A 112 -7.05 13.28 -19.32
CA LEU A 112 -5.86 13.86 -19.92
C LEU A 112 -6.23 15.09 -20.76
N ASP A 113 -5.40 16.12 -20.67
CA ASP A 113 -5.65 17.42 -21.28
C ASP A 113 -5.07 17.52 -22.70
N TRP A 114 -5.63 16.74 -23.63
CA TRP A 114 -5.18 16.76 -25.02
C TRP A 114 -5.43 18.14 -25.66
N PRO A 115 -4.46 18.74 -26.40
CA PRO A 115 -3.20 18.15 -26.85
C PRO A 115 -1.98 18.40 -25.94
N ASP A 116 -2.13 19.18 -24.87
CA ASP A 116 -1.03 19.57 -23.97
C ASP A 116 -0.56 18.42 -23.05
N ASP A 117 -1.43 17.43 -22.84
CA ASP A 117 -1.15 16.14 -22.23
C ASP A 117 -1.80 15.00 -23.05
N ASP A 118 -0.97 14.30 -23.82
CA ASP A 118 -1.36 13.12 -24.60
C ASP A 118 -1.23 11.80 -23.80
N GLY A 119 -0.78 11.87 -22.55
CA GLY A 119 -0.50 10.71 -21.72
C GLY A 119 0.88 10.08 -21.96
N GLY A 120 1.82 10.76 -22.63
CA GLY A 120 3.18 10.25 -22.87
C GLY A 120 3.99 9.96 -21.58
N TRP A 121 3.59 10.53 -20.44
CA TRP A 121 4.18 10.24 -19.12
C TRP A 121 3.66 8.93 -18.49
N LEU A 122 2.59 8.36 -19.04
CA LEU A 122 2.06 7.09 -18.59
C LEU A 122 3.05 5.96 -18.89
N PRO A 123 3.17 4.94 -18.03
CA PRO A 123 4.06 3.80 -18.26
C PRO A 123 3.48 2.86 -19.34
N LEU A 124 3.51 3.31 -20.60
CA LEU A 124 3.05 2.55 -21.75
C LEU A 124 3.89 1.28 -21.92
N ALA A 125 3.23 0.14 -21.84
CA ALA A 125 3.81 -1.15 -22.12
C ALA A 125 3.71 -1.48 -23.62
N GLU A 126 2.61 -1.10 -24.26
CA GLU A 126 2.32 -1.33 -25.69
C GLU A 126 1.45 -0.19 -26.24
N GLY A 127 1.49 0.02 -27.56
CA GLY A 127 0.66 1.01 -28.26
C GLY A 127 1.20 2.44 -28.22
N LEU A 128 0.30 3.41 -28.38
CA LEU A 128 0.64 4.84 -28.50
C LEU A 128 -0.13 5.69 -27.47
N PRO A 129 0.37 6.90 -27.14
CA PRO A 129 -0.39 7.92 -26.41
C PRO A 129 -1.67 8.34 -27.17
N LEU A 130 -2.48 9.21 -26.55
CA LEU A 130 -3.71 9.70 -27.14
C LEU A 130 -3.44 10.49 -28.43
N GLY A 131 -3.88 9.93 -29.56
CA GLY A 131 -3.69 10.54 -30.88
C GLY A 131 -4.78 11.53 -31.31
N GLN A 132 -5.88 11.64 -30.53
CA GLN A 132 -7.05 12.44 -30.90
C GLN A 132 -7.85 12.86 -29.66
N ARG A 133 -8.73 13.85 -29.84
CA ARG A 133 -9.47 14.51 -28.75
C ARG A 133 -10.62 13.69 -28.14
N HIS A 134 -11.24 12.77 -28.87
CA HIS A 134 -12.39 12.00 -28.39
C HIS A 134 -12.29 10.53 -28.82
N ASP A 135 -13.09 9.66 -28.21
CA ASP A 135 -13.30 8.25 -28.62
C ASP A 135 -12.04 7.37 -28.52
N VAL A 136 -11.02 7.80 -27.78
CA VAL A 136 -9.79 7.03 -27.55
C VAL A 136 -9.46 6.95 -26.08
N ALA A 137 -8.87 5.83 -25.69
CA ALA A 137 -8.44 5.60 -24.33
C ALA A 137 -7.11 4.82 -24.29
N ILE A 138 -6.42 4.96 -23.16
CA ILE A 138 -5.26 4.17 -22.77
C ILE A 138 -5.69 3.36 -21.54
N ALA A 139 -5.61 2.04 -21.62
CA ALA A 139 -6.10 1.14 -20.56
C ALA A 139 -4.93 0.47 -19.84
N ASP A 140 -5.04 0.25 -18.53
CA ASP A 140 -4.09 -0.64 -17.86
C ASP A 140 -4.31 -2.10 -18.27
N ARG A 141 -3.21 -2.83 -18.47
CA ARG A 141 -3.24 -4.25 -18.89
C ARG A 141 -4.06 -5.14 -17.95
N SER A 142 -4.16 -4.80 -16.66
CA SER A 142 -4.97 -5.56 -15.69
C SER A 142 -6.47 -5.56 -15.98
N LEU A 143 -6.96 -4.63 -16.82
CA LEU A 143 -8.34 -4.63 -17.30
C LEU A 143 -8.65 -5.79 -18.26
N GLY A 144 -7.62 -6.44 -18.83
CA GLY A 144 -7.78 -7.54 -19.79
C GLY A 144 -8.08 -7.09 -21.21
N LEU A 145 -8.01 -5.79 -21.49
CA LEU A 145 -8.23 -5.21 -22.82
C LEU A 145 -6.98 -5.31 -23.70
N ALA A 146 -7.19 -5.45 -25.00
CA ALA A 146 -6.15 -5.39 -26.03
C ALA A 146 -6.20 -4.07 -26.81
N ILE A 147 -5.11 -3.74 -27.50
CA ILE A 147 -5.07 -2.60 -28.41
C ILE A 147 -6.06 -2.83 -29.56
N GLY A 148 -6.89 -1.82 -29.83
CA GLY A 148 -7.94 -1.87 -30.85
C GLY A 148 -9.31 -2.26 -30.31
N ASP A 149 -9.42 -2.77 -29.09
CA ASP A 149 -10.71 -3.05 -28.45
C ASP A 149 -11.53 -1.78 -28.30
N VAL A 150 -12.86 -1.91 -28.43
CA VAL A 150 -13.80 -0.80 -28.25
C VAL A 150 -14.61 -1.04 -27.00
N LEU A 151 -14.40 -0.18 -26.00
CA LEU A 151 -15.12 -0.19 -24.75
C LEU A 151 -16.31 0.78 -24.81
N VAL A 152 -17.50 0.28 -24.51
CA VAL A 152 -18.70 1.11 -24.42
C VAL A 152 -18.87 1.60 -22.98
N VAL A 153 -18.70 2.90 -22.76
CA VAL A 153 -18.87 3.53 -21.45
C VAL A 153 -19.98 4.58 -21.54
N GLY A 154 -21.12 4.30 -20.91
CA GLY A 154 -22.30 5.16 -21.08
C GLY A 154 -22.77 5.16 -22.53
N HIS A 155 -22.68 6.31 -23.20
CA HIS A 155 -23.02 6.47 -24.62
C HIS A 155 -21.77 6.61 -25.53
N GLN A 156 -20.57 6.56 -24.96
CA GLN A 156 -19.31 6.73 -25.70
C GLN A 156 -18.71 5.39 -26.10
N HIS A 157 -18.04 5.39 -27.25
CA HIS A 157 -17.32 4.25 -27.80
C HIS A 157 -15.82 4.54 -27.78
N LEU A 158 -15.14 4.10 -26.73
CA LEU A 158 -13.73 4.38 -26.51
C LEU A 158 -12.87 3.28 -27.14
N ARG A 159 -12.02 3.63 -28.12
CA ARG A 159 -11.04 2.70 -28.70
C ARG A 159 -9.75 2.70 -27.88
N VAL A 160 -9.29 1.52 -27.48
CA VAL A 160 -8.02 1.35 -26.77
C VAL A 160 -6.86 1.53 -27.74
N THR A 161 -6.02 2.54 -27.50
CA THR A 161 -4.86 2.91 -28.35
C THR A 161 -3.51 2.55 -27.72
N GLY A 162 -3.47 2.47 -26.40
CA GLY A 162 -2.29 2.11 -25.63
C GLY A 162 -2.64 1.27 -24.40
N LEU A 163 -1.67 0.47 -23.96
CA LEU A 163 -1.76 -0.31 -22.73
C LEU A 163 -0.69 0.14 -21.75
N THR A 164 -1.08 0.48 -20.53
CA THR A 164 -0.15 0.78 -19.43
C THR A 164 0.16 -0.47 -18.59
N ARG A 165 1.19 -0.37 -17.75
CA ARG A 165 1.55 -1.39 -16.78
C ARG A 165 1.51 -0.84 -15.36
N ASP A 166 0.82 -1.57 -14.49
CA ASP A 166 0.71 -1.31 -13.05
C ASP A 166 0.14 0.09 -12.75
N MET A 167 -0.70 0.61 -13.64
CA MET A 167 -1.34 1.91 -13.49
C MET A 167 -2.69 1.73 -12.78
N VAL A 168 -2.70 2.05 -11.50
CA VAL A 168 -3.87 1.95 -10.63
C VAL A 168 -4.09 3.27 -9.89
N ASP A 169 -5.32 3.51 -9.45
CA ASP A 169 -5.64 4.67 -8.61
C ASP A 169 -5.35 4.43 -7.13
N ILE A 170 -5.68 5.41 -6.29
CA ILE A 170 -5.53 5.35 -4.83
C ILE A 170 -6.31 4.20 -4.16
N ASN A 171 -7.34 3.66 -4.82
CA ASN A 171 -8.11 2.51 -4.36
C ASN A 171 -7.57 1.19 -4.93
N GLY A 172 -6.53 1.23 -5.77
CA GLY A 172 -6.03 0.07 -6.50
C GLY A 172 -6.92 -0.34 -7.66
N ASP A 173 -7.83 0.53 -8.12
CA ASP A 173 -8.65 0.27 -9.30
C ASP A 173 -7.83 0.56 -10.56
N PRO A 174 -7.85 -0.31 -11.58
CA PRO A 174 -7.10 -0.07 -12.81
C PRO A 174 -7.49 1.24 -13.49
N VAL A 175 -6.50 1.95 -14.02
CA VAL A 175 -6.71 3.23 -14.69
C VAL A 175 -7.09 3.01 -16.15
N LEU A 176 -8.12 3.74 -16.58
CA LEU A 176 -8.46 3.98 -17.97
C LEU A 176 -8.31 5.49 -18.21
N ALA A 177 -7.27 5.90 -18.92
CA ALA A 177 -7.04 7.29 -19.26
C ALA A 177 -7.75 7.65 -20.57
N LEU A 178 -8.46 8.75 -20.58
CA LEU A 178 -9.19 9.33 -21.72
C LEU A 178 -9.10 10.85 -21.65
N THR A 179 -9.64 11.56 -22.62
CA THR A 179 -9.56 13.03 -22.59
C THR A 179 -10.51 13.64 -21.57
N ILE A 180 -10.17 14.83 -21.06
CA ILE A 180 -11.02 15.57 -20.11
C ILE A 180 -12.42 15.85 -20.68
N PRO A 181 -12.60 16.27 -21.95
CA PRO A 181 -13.92 16.42 -22.56
C PRO A 181 -14.77 15.14 -22.49
N ASP A 182 -14.20 14.00 -22.91
CA ASP A 182 -14.87 12.69 -22.83
C ASP A 182 -15.27 12.39 -21.38
N LEU A 183 -14.38 12.66 -20.42
CA LEU A 183 -14.62 12.39 -19.01
C LEU A 183 -15.70 13.29 -18.38
N ILE A 184 -15.75 14.56 -18.76
CA ILE A 184 -16.80 15.50 -18.34
C ILE A 184 -18.16 15.02 -18.85
N GLU A 185 -18.24 14.61 -20.12
CA GLU A 185 -19.46 14.04 -20.69
C GLU A 185 -19.89 12.76 -19.95
N LEU A 186 -18.95 11.87 -19.63
CA LEU A 186 -19.24 10.65 -18.87
C LEU A 186 -19.74 10.96 -17.45
N ARG A 187 -19.20 12.00 -16.79
CA ARG A 187 -19.66 12.45 -15.47
C ARG A 187 -21.04 13.09 -15.52
N ALA A 188 -21.30 13.85 -16.59
CA ALA A 188 -22.58 14.51 -16.84
C ALA A 188 -23.68 13.51 -17.24
N ALA A 189 -23.32 12.41 -17.89
CA ALA A 189 -24.22 11.31 -18.22
C ALA A 189 -24.78 10.66 -16.95
N ARG A 190 -25.93 11.18 -16.51
CA ARG A 190 -26.71 10.70 -15.35
C ARG A 190 -28.11 10.27 -15.80
N PRO A 191 -28.74 9.30 -15.11
CA PRO A 191 -30.14 9.01 -15.33
C PRO A 191 -31.00 10.25 -15.06
N SER A 192 -32.05 10.41 -15.85
CA SER A 192 -32.94 11.59 -15.90
C SER A 192 -33.51 11.97 -14.53
N GLU A 193 -33.81 11.00 -13.66
CA GLU A 193 -34.31 11.23 -12.30
C GLU A 193 -33.29 11.97 -11.40
N ALA A 194 -32.01 11.63 -11.50
CA ALA A 194 -30.96 12.29 -10.73
C ALA A 194 -30.75 13.75 -11.15
N ILE A 195 -30.98 14.05 -12.44
CA ILE A 195 -30.95 15.42 -12.97
C ILE A 195 -32.12 16.23 -12.43
N LEU A 196 -33.32 15.65 -12.40
CA LEU A 196 -34.53 16.29 -11.85
C LEU A 196 -34.40 16.58 -10.35
N LEU A 197 -33.85 15.64 -9.57
CA LEU A 197 -33.60 15.81 -8.13
C LEU A 197 -32.60 16.94 -7.84
N ARG A 198 -31.50 17.06 -8.62
CA ARG A 198 -30.54 18.18 -8.48
C ARG A 198 -31.16 19.53 -8.79
N ARG A 199 -31.96 19.60 -9.85
CA ARG A 199 -32.64 20.82 -10.28
C ARG A 199 -33.66 21.26 -9.22
N ALA A 200 -34.39 20.31 -8.64
CA ALA A 200 -35.29 20.56 -7.52
C ALA A 200 -34.53 21.00 -6.24
N ALA A 201 -33.32 20.49 -6.03
CA ALA A 201 -32.44 20.87 -4.92
C ALA A 201 -31.73 22.22 -5.10
N GLY A 202 -31.97 22.96 -6.19
CA GLY A 202 -31.35 24.28 -6.44
C GLY A 202 -29.84 24.25 -6.63
N SER A 203 -29.24 23.07 -6.81
CA SER A 203 -27.79 22.95 -7.03
C SER A 203 -27.42 23.54 -8.38
N ALA A 204 -26.52 24.53 -8.39
CA ALA A 204 -25.92 25.06 -9.61
C ALA A 204 -25.33 23.91 -10.45
N GLY A 205 -25.47 24.02 -11.78
CA GLY A 205 -25.03 23.00 -12.73
C GLY A 205 -23.56 22.65 -12.56
N ASP A 206 -23.20 21.41 -12.90
CA ASP A 206 -21.82 20.96 -13.05
C ASP A 206 -21.27 21.61 -14.33
N HIS A 207 -20.56 22.75 -14.23
CA HIS A 207 -20.12 23.55 -15.37
C HIS A 207 -18.82 23.02 -16.01
N GLY A 208 -18.64 21.69 -16.00
CA GLY A 208 -17.38 21.07 -16.37
C GLY A 208 -16.29 21.26 -15.32
N ASP A 209 -16.66 21.30 -14.03
CA ASP A 209 -15.72 21.50 -12.94
C ASP A 209 -14.65 20.41 -12.94
N VAL A 210 -13.41 20.73 -12.61
CA VAL A 210 -12.31 19.77 -12.46
C VAL A 210 -11.95 19.63 -11.00
N GLN A 211 -11.25 18.57 -10.63
CA GLN A 211 -10.92 18.34 -9.22
C GLN A 211 -9.78 19.25 -8.76
N ALA A 212 -8.83 19.52 -9.64
CA ALA A 212 -7.73 20.44 -9.40
C ALA A 212 -7.16 20.95 -10.72
N LEU A 213 -6.29 21.94 -10.65
CA LEU A 213 -5.41 22.35 -11.74
C LEU A 213 -3.96 22.06 -11.32
N ALA A 214 -3.27 21.25 -12.11
CA ALA A 214 -1.84 21.02 -12.02
C ALA A 214 -1.11 22.18 -12.71
N VAL A 215 -0.19 22.83 -12.01
CA VAL A 215 0.50 24.03 -12.49
C VAL A 215 2.00 23.80 -12.49
N ASP A 216 2.62 24.03 -13.66
CA ASP A 216 4.06 24.02 -13.85
C ASP A 216 4.55 25.49 -13.82
N VAL A 217 5.57 25.78 -13.02
CA VAL A 217 6.04 27.16 -12.79
C VAL A 217 7.51 27.32 -13.17
N ARG A 218 7.92 28.56 -13.45
CA ARG A 218 9.34 28.89 -13.68
C ARG A 218 10.17 28.55 -12.42
N PRO A 219 11.41 28.04 -12.58
CA PRO A 219 12.29 27.78 -11.46
C PRO A 219 12.45 29.01 -10.57
N GLY A 220 12.09 28.89 -9.29
CA GLY A 220 12.14 29.97 -8.31
C GLY A 220 10.87 30.84 -8.20
N ALA A 221 9.87 30.66 -9.08
CA ALA A 221 8.61 31.41 -9.06
C ALA A 221 7.49 30.76 -8.23
N ALA A 222 7.69 29.53 -7.73
CA ALA A 222 6.65 28.77 -7.04
C ALA A 222 6.05 29.52 -5.83
N ILE A 223 6.88 30.20 -5.04
CA ILE A 223 6.43 30.91 -3.84
C ILE A 223 5.59 32.15 -4.20
N SER A 224 6.01 32.92 -5.21
CA SER A 224 5.28 34.13 -5.62
C SER A 224 3.95 33.77 -6.29
N VAL A 225 3.96 32.77 -7.17
CA VAL A 225 2.74 32.27 -7.84
C VAL A 225 1.75 31.72 -6.80
N ALA A 226 2.22 30.92 -5.84
CA ALA A 226 1.37 30.38 -4.79
C ALA A 226 0.76 31.49 -3.91
N ALA A 227 1.53 32.51 -3.55
CA ALA A 227 1.05 33.64 -2.74
C ALA A 227 -0.01 34.49 -3.48
N GLU A 228 0.17 34.71 -4.78
CA GLU A 228 -0.79 35.46 -5.59
C GLU A 228 -2.12 34.72 -5.74
N ILE A 229 -2.08 33.44 -6.10
CA ILE A 229 -3.28 32.61 -6.29
C ILE A 229 -4.01 32.40 -4.94
N ALA A 230 -3.27 32.22 -3.84
CA ALA A 230 -3.87 32.10 -2.51
C ALA A 230 -4.62 33.37 -2.07
N GLY A 231 -4.31 34.54 -2.67
CA GLY A 231 -4.99 35.81 -2.41
C GLY A 231 -6.41 35.91 -2.98
N TRP A 232 -6.83 34.98 -3.87
CA TRP A 232 -8.14 35.04 -4.54
C TRP A 232 -9.31 34.59 -3.66
N GLY A 233 -9.05 33.78 -2.63
CA GLY A 233 -10.02 33.34 -1.61
C GLY A 233 -11.02 32.26 -2.06
N ASP A 234 -11.17 31.99 -3.34
CA ASP A 234 -12.02 30.93 -3.90
C ASP A 234 -11.25 29.61 -4.18
N VAL A 235 -9.93 29.68 -4.19
CA VAL A 235 -9.02 28.54 -4.42
C VAL A 235 -7.94 28.46 -3.36
N ALA A 236 -7.43 27.26 -3.14
CA ALA A 236 -6.24 27.02 -2.33
C ALA A 236 -5.11 26.48 -3.21
N VAL A 237 -3.86 26.79 -2.84
CA VAL A 237 -2.67 26.29 -3.54
C VAL A 237 -1.95 25.32 -2.62
N LEU A 238 -1.65 24.14 -3.13
CA LEU A 238 -0.94 23.08 -2.43
C LEU A 238 0.29 22.68 -3.23
N THR A 239 1.44 22.55 -2.59
CA THR A 239 2.60 21.97 -3.26
C THR A 239 2.41 20.47 -3.45
N THR A 240 3.16 19.86 -4.36
CA THR A 240 3.18 18.40 -4.49
C THR A 240 3.60 17.71 -3.18
N ARG A 241 4.45 18.32 -2.36
CA ARG A 241 4.79 17.79 -1.02
C ARG A 241 3.60 17.85 -0.07
N ASP A 242 2.85 18.94 -0.06
CA ASP A 242 1.65 19.08 0.77
C ASP A 242 0.61 18.03 0.38
N GLN A 243 0.38 17.79 -0.92
CA GLN A 243 -0.52 16.73 -1.39
C GLN A 243 -0.10 15.35 -0.89
N ARG A 244 1.20 15.02 -0.96
CA ARG A 244 1.72 13.75 -0.43
C ARG A 244 1.46 13.65 1.07
N ASP A 245 1.82 14.67 1.84
CA ASP A 245 1.70 14.65 3.30
C ASP A 245 0.23 14.60 3.73
N LEU A 246 -0.66 15.32 3.06
CA LEU A 246 -2.10 15.30 3.31
C LEU A 246 -2.68 13.91 3.03
N LEU A 247 -2.30 13.25 1.93
CA LEU A 247 -2.73 11.89 1.66
C LEU A 247 -2.23 10.89 2.71
N LEU A 248 -0.94 10.95 3.04
CA LEU A 248 -0.32 10.05 3.99
C LEU A 248 -0.95 10.23 5.39
N ASN A 249 -1.15 11.47 5.84
CA ASN A 249 -1.62 11.78 7.19
C ASN A 249 -3.15 11.72 7.34
N ALA A 250 -3.94 12.08 6.32
CA ALA A 250 -5.40 12.08 6.43
C ALA A 250 -6.00 10.70 6.15
N ARG A 251 -5.53 10.03 5.08
CA ARG A 251 -6.15 8.79 4.59
C ARG A 251 -5.42 7.55 5.07
N LEU A 252 -4.08 7.57 5.05
CA LEU A 252 -3.29 6.38 5.38
C LEU A 252 -2.95 6.23 6.86
N GLU A 253 -3.17 7.26 7.68
CA GLU A 253 -2.91 7.20 9.12
C GLU A 253 -3.71 6.10 9.82
N ARG A 254 -5.01 5.98 9.48
CA ARG A 254 -5.88 4.93 10.01
C ARG A 254 -5.38 3.54 9.62
N LEU A 255 -4.94 3.37 8.38
CA LEU A 255 -4.36 2.12 7.90
C LEU A 255 -3.04 1.80 8.61
N ARG A 256 -2.18 2.80 8.82
CA ARG A 256 -0.91 2.65 9.55
C ARG A 256 -1.15 2.16 10.99
N MET A 257 -2.08 2.78 11.71
CA MET A 257 -2.42 2.39 13.08
C MET A 257 -3.02 0.98 13.15
N GLN A 258 -3.89 0.62 12.21
CA GLN A 258 -4.45 -0.72 12.13
C GLN A 258 -3.34 -1.78 11.93
N ILE A 259 -2.41 -1.53 11.00
CA ILE A 259 -1.30 -2.45 10.73
C ILE A 259 -0.37 -2.57 11.92
N LEU A 260 -0.07 -1.47 12.61
CA LEU A 260 0.73 -1.49 13.82
C LEU A 260 0.07 -2.36 14.89
N LEU A 261 -1.25 -2.20 15.11
CA LEU A 261 -2.01 -2.97 16.08
C LEU A 261 -2.01 -4.47 15.76
N PHE A 262 -2.28 -4.84 14.50
CA PHE A 262 -2.26 -6.24 14.07
C PHE A 262 -0.85 -6.84 14.14
N SER A 263 0.18 -6.08 13.77
CA SER A 263 1.57 -6.53 13.85
C SER A 263 1.99 -6.78 15.29
N LEU A 264 1.62 -5.88 16.22
CA LEU A 264 1.85 -6.06 17.64
C LEU A 264 1.12 -7.30 18.17
N LEU A 265 -0.15 -7.49 17.80
CA LEU A 265 -0.94 -8.66 18.19
C LEU A 265 -0.30 -9.98 17.71
N LEU A 266 0.07 -10.08 16.43
CA LEU A 266 0.75 -11.26 15.88
C LEU A 266 2.06 -11.53 16.60
N MET A 267 2.79 -10.48 16.95
CA MET A 267 4.04 -10.60 17.66
C MET A 267 3.85 -11.06 19.11
N THR A 268 2.81 -10.59 19.80
CA THR A 268 2.42 -11.10 21.12
C THR A 268 2.02 -12.57 21.05
N ILE A 269 1.20 -12.96 20.07
CA ILE A 269 0.79 -14.36 19.86
C ILE A 269 2.04 -15.23 19.61
N THR A 270 2.96 -14.77 18.77
CA THR A 270 4.23 -15.45 18.49
C THR A 270 5.04 -15.65 19.78
N ALA A 271 5.17 -14.61 20.60
CA ALA A 271 5.89 -14.69 21.87
C ALA A 271 5.25 -15.70 22.85
N VAL A 272 3.92 -15.74 22.94
CA VAL A 272 3.18 -16.69 23.78
C VAL A 272 3.38 -18.13 23.30
N VAL A 273 3.25 -18.37 21.99
CA VAL A 273 3.44 -19.70 21.40
C VAL A 273 4.88 -20.20 21.59
N VAL A 274 5.87 -19.36 21.32
CA VAL A 274 7.29 -19.70 21.53
C VAL A 274 7.57 -19.98 23.01
N SER A 275 7.08 -19.13 23.91
CA SER A 275 7.22 -19.31 25.36
C SER A 275 6.62 -20.64 25.82
N LEU A 276 5.38 -20.95 25.42
CA LEU A 276 4.71 -22.19 25.78
C LEU A 276 5.49 -23.42 25.29
N ILE A 277 5.99 -23.37 24.06
CA ILE A 277 6.70 -24.50 23.44
C ILE A 277 8.08 -24.70 24.07
N LEU A 278 8.84 -23.64 24.30
CA LEU A 278 10.12 -23.74 24.99
C LEU A 278 9.94 -24.16 26.45
N TYR A 279 8.90 -23.69 27.13
CA TYR A 279 8.59 -24.08 28.50
C TYR A 279 8.28 -25.58 28.62
N THR A 280 7.36 -26.07 27.78
CA THR A 280 6.98 -27.49 27.78
C THR A 280 8.14 -28.37 27.33
N GLY A 281 8.90 -27.97 26.31
CA GLY A 281 10.12 -28.69 25.90
C GLY A 281 11.22 -28.72 26.96
N THR A 282 11.32 -27.66 27.79
CA THR A 282 12.24 -27.62 28.94
C THR A 282 11.81 -28.60 30.03
N ILE A 283 10.51 -28.72 30.30
CA ILE A 283 9.97 -29.64 31.32
C ILE A 283 10.18 -31.10 30.91
N GLU A 284 9.94 -31.45 29.65
CA GLU A 284 10.14 -32.82 29.15
C GLU A 284 11.60 -33.29 29.31
N LYS A 285 12.55 -32.35 29.31
CA LYS A 285 14.00 -32.61 29.39
C LYS A 285 14.59 -32.30 30.77
N LEU A 286 13.74 -32.06 31.77
CA LEU A 286 14.14 -31.63 33.09
C LEU A 286 15.12 -32.62 33.75
N HIS A 287 14.84 -33.92 33.63
CA HIS A 287 15.73 -34.98 34.12
C HIS A 287 17.11 -34.93 33.45
N THR A 288 17.15 -34.77 32.13
CA THR A 288 18.41 -34.66 31.35
C THR A 288 19.20 -33.40 31.72
N ILE A 289 18.50 -32.27 31.93
CA ILE A 289 19.13 -31.01 32.36
C ILE A 289 19.69 -31.14 33.78
N ALA A 290 18.98 -31.81 34.67
CA ALA A 290 19.42 -32.00 36.04
C ALA A 290 20.62 -32.99 36.13
N MET A 291 20.64 -34.04 35.30
CA MET A 291 21.82 -34.88 35.08
C MET A 291 23.01 -34.07 34.56
N LEU A 292 22.78 -33.15 33.61
CA LEU A 292 23.84 -32.30 33.06
C LEU A 292 24.44 -31.37 34.13
N LYS A 293 23.59 -30.81 35.02
CA LYS A 293 24.03 -30.04 36.20
C LYS A 293 24.83 -30.89 37.19
N LEU A 294 24.43 -32.14 37.42
CA LEU A 294 25.16 -33.08 38.30
C LEU A 294 26.57 -33.39 37.79
N ILE A 295 26.75 -33.49 36.46
CA ILE A 295 28.05 -33.70 35.83
C ILE A 295 28.92 -32.43 35.86
N GLY A 296 28.38 -31.29 36.31
CA GLY A 296 29.10 -30.04 36.51
C GLY A 296 28.96 -29.03 35.37
N ALA A 297 27.95 -29.16 34.51
CA ALA A 297 27.72 -28.17 33.46
C ALA A 297 27.32 -26.81 34.04
N ALA A 298 27.95 -25.74 33.54
CA ALA A 298 27.65 -24.38 33.94
C ALA A 298 26.25 -23.95 33.47
N ASP A 299 25.53 -23.23 34.33
CA ASP A 299 24.19 -22.69 34.01
C ASP A 299 24.14 -21.89 32.71
N ARG A 300 25.22 -21.17 32.38
CA ARG A 300 25.36 -20.44 31.11
C ARG A 300 25.22 -21.32 29.87
N LEU A 301 25.62 -22.59 29.97
CA LEU A 301 25.48 -23.56 28.87
C LEU A 301 24.00 -23.88 28.61
N ILE A 302 23.20 -24.04 29.68
CA ILE A 302 21.76 -24.33 29.58
C ILE A 302 21.03 -23.11 29.00
N VAL A 303 21.35 -21.90 29.49
CA VAL A 303 20.81 -20.66 28.93
C VAL A 303 21.15 -20.52 27.45
N ALA A 304 22.42 -20.71 27.08
CA ALA A 304 22.87 -20.62 25.69
C ALA A 304 22.19 -21.67 24.79
N MET A 305 21.97 -22.88 25.30
CA MET A 305 21.28 -23.95 24.58
C MET A 305 19.83 -23.55 24.25
N ILE A 306 19.05 -23.14 25.26
CA ILE A 306 17.64 -22.74 25.09
C ILE A 306 17.53 -21.49 24.20
N ALA A 307 18.41 -20.51 24.40
CA ALA A 307 18.45 -19.31 23.56
C ALA A 307 18.78 -19.64 22.09
N THR A 308 19.71 -20.57 21.85
CA THR A 308 20.04 -21.02 20.49
C THR A 308 18.86 -21.74 19.83
N GLN A 309 18.08 -22.52 20.59
CA GLN A 309 16.86 -23.16 20.08
C GLN A 309 15.80 -22.12 19.70
N ALA A 310 15.56 -21.14 20.58
CA ALA A 310 14.63 -20.05 20.32
C ALA A 310 15.02 -19.28 19.05
N LEU A 311 16.30 -18.97 18.87
CA LEU A 311 16.82 -18.33 17.67
C LEU A 311 16.68 -19.23 16.42
N ALA A 312 16.97 -20.52 16.54
CA ALA A 312 16.79 -21.46 15.43
C ALA A 312 15.32 -21.53 14.97
N LEU A 313 14.38 -21.58 15.92
CA LEU A 313 12.94 -21.49 15.65
C LEU A 313 12.58 -20.16 14.95
N GLY A 314 13.07 -19.04 15.45
CA GLY A 314 12.82 -17.73 14.85
C GLY A 314 13.37 -17.60 13.43
N VAL A 315 14.62 -18.04 13.18
CA VAL A 315 15.26 -17.98 11.85
C VAL A 315 14.56 -18.92 10.86
N THR A 316 14.28 -20.15 11.27
CA THR A 316 13.57 -21.12 10.40
C THR A 316 12.14 -20.67 10.11
N GLY A 317 11.42 -20.16 11.11
CA GLY A 317 10.10 -19.59 10.93
C GLY A 317 10.11 -18.38 9.99
N LEU A 318 11.06 -17.45 10.16
CA LEU A 318 11.24 -16.34 9.23
C LEU A 318 11.49 -16.83 7.80
N GLY A 319 12.34 -17.84 7.62
CA GLY A 319 12.61 -18.46 6.33
C GLY A 319 11.35 -19.04 5.69
N VAL A 320 10.54 -19.78 6.47
CA VAL A 320 9.25 -20.31 6.02
C VAL A 320 8.29 -19.18 5.66
N GLY A 321 8.19 -18.14 6.48
CA GLY A 321 7.31 -17.01 6.23
C GLY A 321 7.67 -16.23 4.97
N LEU A 322 8.96 -16.01 4.72
CA LEU A 322 9.44 -15.38 3.50
C LEU A 322 9.23 -16.27 2.27
N ALA A 323 9.46 -17.59 2.38
CA ALA A 323 9.22 -18.53 1.30
C ALA A 323 7.72 -18.58 0.94
N ALA A 324 6.85 -18.69 1.93
CA ALA A 324 5.41 -18.67 1.76
C ALA A 324 4.93 -17.32 1.18
N GLY A 325 5.47 -16.21 1.67
CA GLY A 325 5.16 -14.87 1.17
C GLY A 325 5.54 -14.70 -0.31
N ARG A 326 6.73 -15.16 -0.72
CA ARG A 326 7.14 -15.11 -2.14
C ARG A 326 6.27 -15.96 -3.05
N LEU A 327 5.70 -17.05 -2.54
CA LEU A 327 4.78 -17.89 -3.31
C LEU A 327 3.37 -17.28 -3.38
N LEU A 328 2.86 -16.77 -2.25
CA LEU A 328 1.46 -16.35 -2.12
C LEU A 328 1.21 -14.89 -2.52
N PHE A 329 2.13 -13.97 -2.25
CA PHE A 329 1.93 -12.54 -2.53
C PHE A 329 1.79 -12.20 -4.03
N PRO A 330 2.47 -12.86 -4.98
CA PRO A 330 2.24 -12.62 -6.41
C PRO A 330 0.83 -12.99 -6.89
N MET A 331 0.12 -13.86 -6.17
CA MET A 331 -1.26 -14.23 -6.49
C MET A 331 -2.28 -13.26 -5.87
N PHE A 332 -1.82 -12.31 -5.04
CA PHE A 332 -2.70 -11.35 -4.39
C PHE A 332 -3.12 -10.25 -5.37
N PRO A 333 -4.40 -9.84 -5.39
CA PRO A 333 -4.89 -8.86 -6.37
C PRO A 333 -4.33 -7.45 -6.15
N ARG A 334 -3.90 -7.13 -4.93
CA ARG A 334 -3.24 -5.87 -4.57
C ARG A 334 -1.73 -6.02 -4.66
N ARG A 335 -1.06 -4.94 -5.06
CA ARG A 335 0.40 -4.86 -5.07
C ARG A 335 0.96 -5.05 -3.65
N VAL A 336 1.86 -6.01 -3.48
CA VAL A 336 2.57 -6.25 -2.21
C VAL A 336 4.04 -5.93 -2.41
N LEU A 337 4.51 -4.84 -1.80
CA LEU A 337 5.89 -4.38 -1.91
C LEU A 337 6.65 -4.67 -0.61
N LEU A 338 7.49 -5.70 -0.63
CA LEU A 338 8.38 -6.00 0.49
C LEU A 338 9.71 -5.28 0.28
N LEU A 339 9.98 -4.24 1.08
CA LEU A 339 11.30 -3.63 1.11
C LEU A 339 12.24 -4.42 2.02
N ASP A 340 13.52 -4.47 1.66
CA ASP A 340 14.55 -5.16 2.45
C ASP A 340 14.64 -4.61 3.88
N ALA A 341 14.43 -3.29 4.04
CA ALA A 341 14.39 -2.65 5.35
C ALA A 341 13.22 -3.14 6.22
N ASP A 342 12.03 -3.32 5.64
CA ASP A 342 10.86 -3.82 6.37
C ASP A 342 11.03 -5.30 6.73
N ILE A 343 11.59 -6.10 5.81
CA ILE A 343 11.94 -7.49 6.07
C ILE A 343 12.93 -7.59 7.24
N ALA A 344 13.99 -6.77 7.22
CA ALA A 344 15.00 -6.75 8.27
C ALA A 344 14.41 -6.32 9.61
N LEU A 345 13.56 -5.30 9.63
CA LEU A 345 12.90 -4.82 10.84
C LEU A 345 11.98 -5.87 11.46
N ILE A 346 11.06 -6.44 10.66
CA ILE A 346 10.15 -7.50 11.11
C ILE A 346 10.96 -8.73 11.55
N GLY A 347 12.05 -9.05 10.84
CA GLY A 347 12.91 -10.16 11.22
C GLY A 347 13.63 -9.94 12.55
N ALA A 348 14.19 -8.75 12.78
CA ALA A 348 14.78 -8.39 14.06
C ALA A 348 13.73 -8.44 15.19
N MET A 349 12.52 -7.96 14.90
CA MET A 349 11.37 -8.01 15.80
C MET A 349 11.01 -9.45 16.18
N VAL A 350 10.83 -10.36 15.20
CA VAL A 350 10.53 -11.79 15.46
C VAL A 350 11.64 -12.46 16.26
N LEU A 351 12.91 -12.20 15.95
CA LEU A 351 14.02 -12.76 16.71
C LEU A 351 14.04 -12.24 18.16
N ALA A 352 13.76 -10.95 18.36
CA ALA A 352 13.66 -10.36 19.69
C ALA A 352 12.51 -10.97 20.50
N THR A 353 11.34 -11.23 19.90
CA THR A 353 10.26 -11.91 20.60
C THR A 353 10.52 -13.37 20.86
N CYS A 354 11.24 -14.07 19.98
CA CYS A 354 11.67 -15.45 20.25
C CYS A 354 12.60 -15.51 21.46
N LEU A 355 13.56 -14.58 21.53
CA LEU A 355 14.46 -14.45 22.68
C LEU A 355 13.69 -14.08 23.96
N ALA A 356 12.78 -13.12 23.90
CA ALA A 356 11.94 -12.75 25.04
C ALA A 356 11.06 -13.91 25.52
N GLY A 357 10.45 -14.66 24.59
CA GLY A 357 9.66 -15.85 24.90
C GLY A 357 10.48 -16.96 25.56
N SER A 358 11.76 -17.09 25.23
CA SER A 358 12.66 -18.07 25.85
C SER A 358 12.91 -17.84 27.34
N ALA A 359 12.70 -16.62 27.85
CA ALA A 359 12.95 -16.27 29.24
C ALA A 359 12.16 -17.14 30.22
N ALA A 360 10.90 -17.46 29.92
CA ALA A 360 10.08 -18.32 30.78
C ALA A 360 10.62 -19.75 30.88
N GLY A 361 11.08 -20.32 29.74
CA GLY A 361 11.74 -21.63 29.71
C GLY A 361 13.07 -21.62 30.46
N ILE A 362 13.88 -20.58 30.27
CA ILE A 362 15.17 -20.40 30.96
C ILE A 362 14.97 -20.31 32.47
N VAL A 363 14.05 -19.46 32.96
CA VAL A 363 13.79 -19.31 34.40
C VAL A 363 13.38 -20.64 35.03
N LYS A 364 12.58 -21.45 34.33
CA LYS A 364 12.19 -22.78 34.80
C LYS A 364 13.39 -23.74 34.86
N ALA A 365 14.22 -23.81 33.81
CA ALA A 365 15.42 -24.66 33.78
C ALA A 365 16.43 -24.31 34.90
N MET A 366 16.54 -23.03 35.22
CA MET A 366 17.43 -22.54 36.27
C MET A 366 16.96 -22.90 37.68
N ARG A 367 15.64 -22.90 37.93
CA ARG A 367 15.06 -23.21 39.25
C ARG A 367 15.15 -24.68 39.66
N VAL A 368 15.42 -25.58 38.72
CA VAL A 368 15.55 -27.02 38.96
C VAL A 368 16.85 -27.31 39.70
N ARG A 369 16.73 -27.93 40.87
CA ARG A 369 17.87 -28.35 41.70
C ARG A 369 18.31 -29.75 41.30
N ALA A 370 19.63 -29.98 41.28
CA ALA A 370 20.23 -31.28 40.98
C ALA A 370 19.72 -32.43 41.87
N GLN A 371 19.23 -32.12 43.08
CA GLN A 371 18.70 -33.07 44.05
C GLN A 371 17.36 -33.71 43.62
N GLU A 372 16.62 -33.10 42.68
CA GLU A 372 15.34 -33.64 42.17
C GLU A 372 15.53 -34.89 41.29
N VAL A 373 16.77 -35.27 40.94
CA VAL A 373 17.09 -36.51 40.19
C VAL A 373 17.16 -37.74 41.09
N LEU A 374 17.33 -37.54 42.40
CA LEU A 374 17.52 -38.62 43.37
C LEU A 374 16.22 -39.02 44.09
N ALA A 375 15.09 -38.40 43.74
CA ALA A 375 13.75 -38.68 44.23
C ALA A 375 12.89 -39.20 43.08
#